data_AF-A0A961MX68-F1
#
_entry.id   AF-A0A961MX68-F1
#
_cell.length_a   1.000
_cell.length_b   1.000
_cell.length_c   1.000
_cell.angle_alpha   90.00
_cell.angle_beta   90.00
_cell.angle_gamma   90.00
#
_symmetry.space_group_name_H-M   'P 1'
#
loop_
_entity.id
_entity.type
_entity.pdbx_description
1 polymer ?
#
loop_
_entity_poly.entity_id
_entity_poly.type
_entity_poly.pdbx_seq_one_letter_code
_entity_poly.pdbx_strand_id
1 'polypeptide(L)' 'MATSSNTGQQGHTLTDWRPEDPQFWASKGKAIATRNLWISIPNLLLAFSVWMVWSV' A
#
# COMPACT_ATOMS: atom_id res chain seq x y z
N MET A 1 -17.08 -4.61 -36.20
CA MET A 1 -17.38 -4.51 -34.76
C MET A 1 -16.22 -5.14 -34.01
N ALA A 2 -15.20 -4.35 -33.67
CA ALA A 2 -14.00 -4.80 -32.99
C ALA A 2 -13.94 -4.09 -31.63
N THR A 3 -14.13 -4.84 -30.55
CA THR A 3 -13.97 -4.33 -29.18
C THR A 3 -12.48 -4.33 -28.85
N SER A 4 -11.84 -3.16 -28.92
CA SER A 4 -10.49 -2.96 -28.44
C SER A 4 -10.48 -3.13 -26.91
N SER A 5 -9.86 -4.19 -26.41
CA SER A 5 -9.56 -4.36 -24.99
C SER A 5 -8.51 -3.31 -24.61
N ASN A 6 -9.00 -2.18 -24.08
CA ASN A 6 -8.18 -1.16 -23.44
C ASN A 6 -7.49 -1.79 -22.21
N THR A 7 -6.30 -2.36 -22.40
CA THR A 7 -5.35 -2.64 -21.31
C THR A 7 -4.79 -1.31 -20.81
N GLY A 8 -5.67 -0.50 -20.22
CA GLY A 8 -5.26 0.62 -19.40
C GLY A 8 -4.51 0.05 -18.20
N GLN A 9 -3.18 0.13 -18.25
CA GLN A 9 -2.24 0.15 -17.13
C GLN A 9 -2.88 -0.38 -15.83
N GLN A 10 -3.02 -1.71 -15.72
CA GLN A 10 -3.41 -2.30 -14.46
C GLN A 10 -2.25 -2.06 -13.51
N GLY A 11 -2.42 -1.12 -12.57
CA GLY A 11 -1.48 -0.94 -11.47
C GLY A 11 -1.16 -2.31 -10.88
N HIS A 12 0.11 -2.56 -10.54
CA HIS A 12 0.57 -3.85 -10.04
C HIS A 12 -0.08 -4.13 -8.66
N THR A 13 -1.33 -4.57 -8.69
CA THR A 13 -2.11 -5.00 -7.52
C THR A 13 -1.61 -6.38 -7.16
N LEU A 14 -1.20 -6.54 -5.91
CA LEU A 14 -0.72 -7.80 -5.40
C LEU A 14 -1.90 -8.77 -5.29
N THR A 15 -2.03 -9.68 -6.26
CA THR A 15 -3.13 -10.64 -6.36
C THR A 15 -3.00 -11.83 -5.40
N ASP A 16 -1.78 -12.15 -4.99
CA ASP A 16 -1.48 -13.24 -4.05
C ASP A 16 -0.76 -12.68 -2.80
N TRP A 17 -1.46 -12.64 -1.67
CA TRP A 17 -0.95 -12.15 -0.40
C TRP A 17 -1.08 -13.24 0.67
N ARG A 18 0.03 -13.90 0.98
CA ARG A 18 0.11 -15.00 1.95
C ARG A 18 1.10 -14.66 3.07
N PRO A 19 0.75 -13.75 4.00
CA PRO A 19 1.64 -13.33 5.08
C PRO A 19 1.96 -14.48 6.05
N GLU A 20 1.14 -15.53 6.08
CA GLU A 20 1.29 -16.70 6.95
C GLU A 20 2.37 -17.68 6.49
N ASP A 21 2.79 -17.62 5.22
CA ASP A 21 3.88 -18.42 4.69
C ASP A 21 5.24 -17.77 5.05
N PRO A 22 6.08 -18.41 5.90
CA PRO A 22 7.35 -17.84 6.34
C PRO A 22 8.31 -17.54 5.19
N GLN A 23 8.29 -18.36 4.14
CA GLN A 23 9.18 -18.24 2.98
C GLN A 23 8.81 -17.02 2.13
N PHE A 24 7.50 -16.81 1.94
CA PHE A 24 6.98 -15.63 1.26
C PHE A 24 7.18 -14.36 2.10
N TRP A 25 6.95 -14.44 3.41
CA TRP A 25 7.11 -13.31 4.33
C TRP A 25 8.55 -12.81 4.38
N ALA A 26 9.52 -13.73 4.50
CA ALA A 26 10.95 -13.39 4.50
C ALA A 26 11.41 -12.78 3.18
N SER A 27 10.87 -13.25 2.05
CA SER A 27 11.30 -12.80 0.71
C SER A 27 10.63 -11.49 0.29
N LYS A 28 9.31 -11.35 0.45
CA LYS A 28 8.53 -10.25 -0.12
C LYS A 28 7.55 -9.62 0.87
N GLY A 29 6.86 -10.42 1.68
CA GLY A 29 5.79 -9.94 2.57
C GLY A 29 6.27 -8.86 3.54
N LYS A 30 7.42 -9.07 4.20
CA LYS A 30 7.99 -8.11 5.16
C LYS A 30 8.31 -6.75 4.53
N ALA A 31 8.92 -6.75 3.34
CA ALA A 31 9.31 -5.51 2.66
C ALA A 31 8.08 -4.70 2.24
N ILE A 32 7.05 -5.37 1.72
CA ILE A 32 5.79 -4.74 1.30
C ILE A 32 5.06 -4.15 2.52
N ALA A 33 4.94 -4.92 3.61
CA ALA A 33 4.31 -4.45 4.84
C ALA A 33 5.07 -3.27 5.48
N THR A 34 6.40 -3.33 5.52
CA THR A 34 7.24 -2.25 6.07
C THR A 34 7.07 -0.96 5.27
N ARG A 35 7.02 -1.04 3.93
CA ARG A 35 6.79 0.12 3.07
C ARG A 35 5.43 0.75 3.33
N ASN A 36 4.39 -0.05 3.51
CA ASN A 36 3.05 0.43 3.83
C ASN A 36 3.02 1.11 5.21
N LEU A 37 3.67 0.52 6.20
CA LEU A 37 3.78 1.09 7.55
C LEU A 37 4.54 2.42 7.54
N TRP A 38 5.65 2.49 6.78
CA TRP A 38 6.50 3.68 6.72
C TRP A 38 5.81 4.88 6.05
N ILE A 39 4.82 4.65 5.18
CA ILE A 39 3.97 5.72 4.62
C ILE A 39 2.84 6.08 5.59
N SER A 40 2.33 5.11 6.34
CA SER A 40 1.24 5.32 7.28
C SER A 40 1.65 6.17 8.49
N ILE A 41 2.88 5.98 9.01
CA ILE A 41 3.42 6.75 10.14
C ILE A 41 3.45 8.27 9.86
N PRO A 42 4.09 8.77 8.78
CA PRO A 42 4.12 10.20 8.49
C PRO A 42 2.73 10.74 8.12
N ASN A 43 1.88 9.96 7.45
CA ASN A 43 0.50 10.37 7.17
C ASN A 43 -0.33 10.53 8.45
N LEU A 44 -0.20 9.60 9.40
CA LEU A 44 -0.88 9.69 10.69
C LEU A 44 -0.36 10.88 11.50
N LEU A 45 0.96 11.09 11.50
CA LEU A 45 1.59 12.25 12.13
C LEU A 45 1.12 13.56 11.49
N LEU A 46 1.01 13.61 10.16
CA LEU A 46 0.55 14.78 9.42
C LEU A 46 -0.92 15.06 9.70
N ALA A 47 -1.77 14.03 9.72
CA ALA A 47 -3.18 14.15 10.10
C ALA A 47 -3.32 14.72 11.51
N PHE A 48 -2.51 14.26 12.46
CA PHE A 48 -2.47 14.78 13.82
C PHE A 48 -1.96 16.24 13.87
N SER A 49 -0.93 16.56 13.08
CA SER A 49 -0.37 17.92 13.01
C SER A 49 -1.36 18.92 12.44
N VAL A 50 -2.04 18.56 11.34
CA VAL A 50 -3.11 19.39 10.74
C VAL A 50 -4.28 19.54 11.71
N TRP A 51 -4.63 18.46 12.42
CA TRP A 51 -5.66 18.50 13.44
C TRP A 51 -5.30 19.51 14.55
N MET A 52 -4.07 19.53 15.07
CA MET A 52 -3.65 20.50 16.08
C MET A 52 -3.63 21.96 15.57
N VAL A 53 -3.39 22.19 14.27
CA VAL A 53 -3.37 23.54 13.67
C VAL A 53 -4.78 24.13 13.51
N TRP A 54 -5.80 23.27 13.30
CA TRP A 54 -7.19 23.70 13.09
C TRP A 54 -8.13 23.39 14.27
N SER A 55 -7.69 22.54 15.20
CA SER A 55 -8.41 22.15 16.43
C SER A 55 -7.66 22.64 17.67
N VAL A 56 -7.00 23.79 17.52
CA VAL A 56 -6.83 24.81 18.56
C VAL A 56 -7.78 25.96 18.24
#